data_AF-A0A421BU71-F1
#
_entry.id   AF-A0A421BU71-F1
#
_cell.length_a   1.000
_cell.length_b   1.000
_cell.length_c   1.000
_cell.angle_alpha   90.00
_cell.angle_beta   90.00
_cell.angle_gamma   90.00
#
_symmetry.space_group_name_H-M   'P 1'
#
loop_
_entity.id
_entity.type
_entity.pdbx_description
1 polymer ?
#
loop_
_entity_poly.entity_id
_entity_poly.type
_entity_poly.pdbx_seq_one_letter_code
_entity_poly.pdbx_strand_id
1 'polypeptide(L)'
;MCVNNIDFRRGDLFPNLVFLGACPGQEEENAVPQRPFAGRSGANLSILLQVLHDLENKGIFGLRASDFSTTNVDHYTLMNSHAAARWPARDGRSIPRMLEVQDPENIQRLTRQLRFVNARVIIGLGRPIDNRHLAQRRRDSAPMRAIRMLAESNANISFLVTGHPSPRAINRFAQGNAAQWFRTMLHRFP
;
A
#
# COMPACT_ATOMS: atom_id res chain seq x y z
N MET A 1 16.38 5.43 14.20
CA MET A 1 14.93 5.73 14.24
C MET A 1 14.41 5.76 12.81
N CYS A 2 13.19 5.30 12.53
CA CYS A 2 12.58 5.50 11.21
C CYS A 2 12.18 6.98 11.11
N VAL A 3 12.72 7.68 10.12
CA VAL A 3 12.45 9.11 9.87
C VAL A 3 11.56 9.21 8.65
N ASN A 4 10.63 10.16 8.65
CA ASN A 4 9.80 10.45 7.48
C ASN A 4 10.71 10.78 6.29
N ASN A 5 10.47 10.12 5.16
CA ASN A 5 11.23 10.29 3.93
C ASN A 5 10.33 9.97 2.73
N ILE A 6 10.92 9.87 1.54
CA ILE A 6 10.19 9.59 0.30
C ILE A 6 9.47 8.23 0.27
N ASP A 7 9.93 7.22 1.02
CA ASP A 7 9.38 5.85 1.02
C ASP A 7 8.56 5.48 2.27
N PHE A 8 8.65 6.28 3.32
CA PHE A 8 8.02 6.04 4.61
C PHE A 8 7.51 7.34 5.25
N ARG A 9 6.27 7.31 5.70
CA ARG A 9 5.69 8.36 6.56
C ARG A 9 4.86 7.68 7.65
N ARG A 10 5.16 7.98 8.91
CA ARG A 10 4.33 7.51 10.04
C ARG A 10 2.99 8.25 10.06
N GLY A 11 1.89 7.54 10.30
CA GLY A 11 0.57 8.14 10.48
C GLY A 11 0.40 8.87 11.82
N ASP A 12 -0.32 9.98 11.80
CA ASP A 12 -0.47 10.85 12.98
C ASP A 12 -1.46 10.29 14.01
N LEU A 13 -2.59 9.70 13.55
CA LEU A 13 -3.63 9.14 14.43
C LEU A 13 -3.67 7.60 14.44
N PHE A 14 -3.41 6.98 13.30
CA PHE A 14 -3.48 5.53 13.09
C PHE A 14 -2.15 4.98 12.60
N PRO A 15 -1.06 5.10 13.37
CA PRO A 15 0.27 4.66 12.93
C PRO A 15 0.32 3.15 12.64
N ASN A 16 -0.53 2.35 13.28
CA ASN A 16 -0.58 0.90 13.11
C ASN A 16 -1.42 0.43 11.89
N LEU A 17 -2.04 1.35 11.15
CA LEU A 17 -2.73 1.10 9.88
C LEU A 17 -1.83 1.56 8.74
N VAL A 18 -1.36 0.60 7.94
CA VAL A 18 -0.32 0.82 6.92
C VAL A 18 -0.89 0.68 5.52
N PHE A 19 -0.63 1.66 4.65
CA PHE A 19 -0.79 1.55 3.21
C PHE A 19 0.55 1.28 2.55
N LEU A 20 0.63 0.24 1.72
CA LEU A 20 1.85 -0.21 1.08
C LEU A 20 1.76 -0.04 -0.45
N GLY A 21 2.49 0.96 -0.97
CA GLY A 21 2.70 1.21 -2.39
C GLY A 21 3.86 0.44 -2.99
N ALA A 22 4.10 0.59 -4.29
CA ALA A 22 5.15 -0.13 -5.01
C ALA A 22 6.54 0.47 -4.78
N CYS A 23 6.73 1.72 -5.17
CA CYS A 23 7.93 2.53 -4.98
C CYS A 23 7.55 4.01 -5.14
N PRO A 24 8.36 4.96 -4.65
CA PRO A 24 8.12 6.36 -4.93
C PRO A 24 8.24 6.67 -6.44
N GLY A 25 7.49 7.67 -6.89
CA GLY A 25 7.55 8.20 -8.25
C GLY A 25 8.23 9.56 -8.31
N GLN A 26 8.14 10.19 -9.49
CA GLN A 26 8.73 11.51 -9.75
C GLN A 26 8.09 12.61 -8.89
N GLU A 27 6.76 12.56 -8.70
CA GLU A 27 6.03 13.54 -7.89
C GLU A 27 6.45 13.46 -6.41
N GLU A 28 6.67 12.25 -5.88
CA GLU A 28 7.20 12.07 -4.52
C GLU A 28 8.64 12.58 -4.36
N GLU A 29 9.50 12.42 -5.37
CA GLU A 29 10.89 12.89 -5.32
C GLU A 29 11.00 14.41 -5.38
N ASN A 30 10.09 15.07 -6.11
CA ASN A 30 10.07 16.52 -6.27
C ASN A 30 9.28 17.25 -5.17
N ALA A 31 8.58 16.53 -4.30
CA ALA A 31 7.81 17.13 -3.22
C ALA A 31 8.70 17.78 -2.15
N VAL A 32 8.22 18.87 -1.53
CA VAL A 32 8.92 19.56 -0.44
C VAL A 32 7.97 19.71 0.75
N PRO A 33 8.16 18.95 1.84
CA PRO A 33 9.14 17.88 2.00
C PRO A 33 8.83 16.64 1.15
N GLN A 34 9.85 15.84 0.83
CA GLN A 34 9.67 14.55 0.16
C GLN A 34 8.83 13.62 1.04
N ARG A 35 7.87 12.93 0.42
CA ARG A 35 6.97 12.01 1.14
C ARG A 35 6.31 11.00 0.20
N PRO A 36 5.84 9.85 0.72
CA PRO A 36 5.09 8.90 -0.07
C PRO A 36 3.74 9.48 -0.47
N PHE A 37 3.25 9.10 -1.66
CA PHE A 37 1.94 9.48 -2.18
C PHE A 37 1.71 11.01 -2.25
N ALA A 38 2.77 11.81 -2.47
CA ALA A 38 2.65 13.25 -2.69
C ALA A 38 1.86 13.59 -3.98
N GLY A 39 1.81 12.63 -4.90
CA GLY A 39 1.21 12.81 -6.21
C GLY A 39 -0.29 12.53 -6.32
N ARG A 40 -0.78 12.42 -7.56
CA ARG A 40 -2.20 12.09 -7.87
C ARG A 40 -2.70 10.80 -7.22
N SER A 41 -1.80 9.86 -6.91
CA SER A 41 -2.12 8.63 -6.19
C SER A 41 -2.62 8.91 -4.76
N GLY A 42 -2.14 9.98 -4.11
CA GLY A 42 -2.61 10.41 -2.79
C GLY A 42 -4.05 10.94 -2.81
N ALA A 43 -4.42 11.69 -3.85
CA ALA A 43 -5.79 12.17 -4.02
C ALA A 43 -6.80 11.01 -4.11
N ASN A 44 -6.49 9.98 -4.91
CA ASN A 44 -7.36 8.79 -5.01
C ASN A 44 -7.34 7.91 -3.74
N LEU A 45 -6.32 8.04 -2.89
CA LEU A 45 -6.26 7.32 -1.62
C LEU A 45 -7.36 7.83 -0.66
N SER A 46 -7.73 9.11 -0.72
CA SER A 46 -8.87 9.64 0.06
C SER A 46 -10.19 8.94 -0.29
N ILE A 47 -10.39 8.55 -1.55
CA ILE A 47 -11.57 7.78 -1.99
C ILE A 47 -11.53 6.36 -1.42
N LEU A 48 -10.35 5.72 -1.43
CA LEU A 48 -10.18 4.41 -0.78
C LEU A 48 -10.49 4.52 0.72
N LEU A 49 -10.02 5.56 1.40
CA LEU A 49 -10.29 5.79 2.82
C LEU A 49 -11.78 5.94 3.09
N GLN A 50 -12.52 6.65 2.24
CA GLN A 50 -13.98 6.73 2.35
C GLN A 50 -14.64 5.36 2.18
N VAL A 51 -14.22 4.57 1.18
CA VAL A 51 -14.73 3.21 0.98
C VAL A 51 -14.44 2.31 2.19
N LEU A 52 -13.26 2.43 2.78
CA LEU A 52 -12.88 1.69 3.98
C LEU A 52 -13.65 2.18 5.22
N HIS A 53 -13.95 3.48 5.31
CA HIS A 53 -14.79 4.04 6.36
C HIS A 53 -16.18 3.39 6.37
N ASP A 54 -16.82 3.33 5.20
CA ASP A 54 -18.19 2.85 4.97
C ASP A 54 -18.29 1.32 4.91
N LEU A 55 -17.20 0.59 5.13
CA LEU A 55 -17.20 -0.86 5.06
C LEU A 55 -17.97 -1.45 6.25
N GLU A 56 -19.12 -2.06 6.00
CA GLU A 56 -19.97 -2.64 7.05
C GLU A 56 -19.29 -3.84 7.74
N ASN A 57 -18.58 -4.68 6.98
CA ASN A 57 -18.00 -5.94 7.46
C ASN A 57 -16.51 -5.84 7.82
N LYS A 58 -16.10 -4.75 8.48
CA LYS A 58 -14.69 -4.52 8.89
C LYS A 58 -14.06 -5.70 9.65
N GLY A 59 -14.82 -6.36 10.51
CA GLY A 59 -14.32 -7.47 11.34
C GLY A 59 -13.75 -8.64 10.54
N ILE A 60 -14.30 -8.95 9.37
CA ILE A 60 -13.83 -10.05 8.49
C ILE A 60 -12.37 -9.81 8.05
N PHE A 61 -11.99 -8.54 7.91
CA PHE A 61 -10.68 -8.09 7.47
C PHE A 61 -9.73 -7.76 8.64
N GLY A 62 -10.13 -8.05 9.89
CA GLY A 62 -9.34 -7.70 11.08
C GLY A 62 -9.33 -6.19 11.38
N LEU A 63 -10.26 -5.43 10.77
CA LEU A 63 -10.45 -4.00 10.99
C LEU A 63 -11.41 -3.74 12.16
N ARG A 64 -11.21 -2.61 12.84
CA ARG A 64 -12.06 -2.13 13.95
C ARG A 64 -13.05 -1.10 13.43
N ALA A 65 -14.18 -0.93 14.11
CA ALA A 65 -15.20 0.06 13.71
C ALA A 65 -14.62 1.49 13.60
N SER A 66 -13.74 1.86 14.53
CA SER A 66 -13.04 3.15 14.55
C SER A 66 -11.93 3.30 13.51
N ASP A 67 -11.50 2.20 12.86
CA ASP A 67 -10.51 2.30 11.79
C ASP A 67 -11.11 3.09 10.62
N PHE A 68 -10.28 3.91 10.01
CA PHE A 68 -10.66 4.74 8.87
C PHE A 68 -11.69 5.84 9.20
N SER A 69 -11.68 6.40 10.42
CA SER A 69 -12.63 7.47 10.82
C SER A 69 -12.39 8.84 10.16
N THR A 70 -11.40 8.94 9.29
CA THR A 70 -10.97 10.19 8.63
C THR A 70 -10.41 9.87 7.25
N THR A 71 -10.67 10.73 6.28
CA THR A 71 -10.15 10.60 4.91
C THR A 71 -8.80 11.30 4.72
N ASN A 72 -8.26 11.92 5.77
CA ASN A 72 -6.92 12.50 5.72
C ASN A 72 -5.86 11.40 5.68
N VAL A 73 -5.19 11.28 4.54
CA VAL A 73 -4.13 10.30 4.27
C VAL A 73 -3.00 10.36 5.31
N ASP A 74 -2.73 11.54 5.84
CA ASP A 74 -1.66 11.80 6.82
C ASP A 74 -1.92 11.18 8.19
N HIS A 75 -3.16 10.80 8.47
CA HIS A 75 -3.48 10.08 9.70
C HIS A 75 -3.05 8.61 9.65
N TYR A 76 -2.65 8.07 8.49
CA TYR A 76 -2.25 6.67 8.30
C TYR A 76 -0.77 6.55 7.96
N THR A 77 -0.18 5.40 8.29
CA THR A 77 1.20 5.12 7.91
C THR A 77 1.28 4.78 6.42
N LEU A 78 2.18 5.44 5.71
CA LEU A 78 2.41 5.26 4.28
C LEU A 78 3.78 4.64 4.08
N MET A 79 3.84 3.57 3.31
CA MET A 79 5.05 2.79 3.06
C MET A 79 5.15 2.43 1.57
N ASN A 80 6.36 2.22 1.09
CA ASN A 80 6.62 1.64 -0.22
C ASN A 80 7.40 0.32 -0.14
N SER A 81 7.02 -0.61 -1.01
CA SER A 81 7.63 -1.95 -1.12
C SER A 81 9.09 -1.91 -1.54
N HIS A 82 9.54 -0.80 -2.12
CA HIS A 82 10.93 -0.51 -2.48
C HIS A 82 11.25 0.94 -2.16
N ALA A 83 12.44 1.21 -1.61
CA ALA A 83 12.81 2.55 -1.14
C ALA A 83 13.17 3.54 -2.26
N ALA A 84 13.90 3.08 -3.29
CA ALA A 84 14.33 3.98 -4.36
C ALA A 84 13.16 4.36 -5.27
N ALA A 85 13.07 5.65 -5.59
CA ALA A 85 12.12 6.20 -6.54
C ALA A 85 12.38 5.69 -7.96
N ARG A 86 11.33 5.50 -8.76
CA ARG A 86 11.45 5.05 -10.16
C ARG A 86 10.40 5.68 -11.07
N TRP A 87 10.81 6.12 -12.25
CA TRP A 87 9.90 6.54 -13.32
C TRP A 87 10.48 6.33 -14.72
N PRO A 88 9.65 6.25 -15.78
CA PRO A 88 10.10 5.82 -17.10
C PRO A 88 11.22 6.67 -17.70
N ALA A 89 11.19 7.99 -17.53
CA ALA A 89 12.20 8.88 -18.11
C ALA A 89 13.61 8.70 -17.51
N ARG A 90 13.72 8.23 -16.26
CA ARG A 90 15.02 7.98 -15.59
C ARG A 90 15.42 6.52 -15.64
N ASP A 91 14.47 5.62 -15.39
CA ASP A 91 14.73 4.21 -15.09
C ASP A 91 14.27 3.24 -16.19
N GLY A 92 13.58 3.74 -17.23
CA GLY A 92 12.89 2.93 -18.23
C GLY A 92 11.67 2.16 -17.68
N ARG A 93 11.33 2.34 -16.41
CA ARG A 93 10.22 1.66 -15.71
C ARG A 93 9.73 2.45 -14.51
N SER A 94 8.50 2.16 -14.08
CA SER A 94 7.87 2.78 -12.90
C SER A 94 7.61 1.80 -11.75
N ILE A 95 8.11 0.55 -11.86
CA ILE A 95 7.87 -0.51 -10.87
C ILE A 95 9.19 -1.24 -10.62
N PRO A 96 9.53 -1.55 -9.35
CA PRO A 96 10.68 -2.39 -9.02
C PRO A 96 10.49 -3.82 -9.55
N ARG A 97 11.60 -4.50 -9.83
CA ARG A 97 11.63 -5.93 -10.14
C ARG A 97 11.27 -6.70 -8.88
N MET A 98 10.66 -7.87 -9.03
CA MET A 98 10.29 -8.68 -7.89
C MET A 98 11.50 -9.12 -7.06
N LEU A 99 12.67 -9.30 -7.69
CA LEU A 99 13.92 -9.59 -6.98
C LEU A 99 14.37 -8.42 -6.10
N GLU A 100 14.23 -7.18 -6.57
CA GLU A 100 14.54 -5.97 -5.78
C GLU A 100 13.59 -5.82 -4.58
N VAL A 101 12.33 -6.23 -4.73
CA VAL A 101 11.37 -6.25 -3.61
C VAL A 101 11.73 -7.32 -2.57
N GLN A 102 12.22 -8.48 -3.03
CA GLN A 102 12.61 -9.61 -2.18
C GLN A 102 14.00 -9.48 -1.56
N ASP A 103 14.74 -8.44 -1.95
CA ASP A 103 16.09 -8.22 -1.43
C ASP A 103 16.09 -8.26 0.11
N PRO A 104 16.98 -9.04 0.75
CA PRO A 104 16.99 -9.21 2.20
C PRO A 104 17.08 -7.88 2.97
N GLU A 105 17.86 -6.90 2.48
CA GLU A 105 17.97 -5.59 3.12
C GLU A 105 16.65 -4.82 3.00
N ASN A 106 15.99 -4.92 1.85
CA ASN A 106 14.68 -4.30 1.64
C ASN A 106 13.60 -4.93 2.54
N ILE A 107 13.58 -6.26 2.69
CA ILE A 107 12.67 -6.92 3.61
C ILE A 107 12.96 -6.52 5.06
N GLN A 108 14.24 -6.48 5.47
CA GLN A 108 14.62 -6.04 6.81
C GLN A 108 14.23 -4.57 7.08
N ARG A 109 14.34 -3.68 6.07
CA ARG A 109 13.84 -2.30 6.14
C ARG A 109 12.34 -2.28 6.43
N LEU A 110 11.54 -3.01 5.64
CA LEU A 110 10.10 -3.10 5.83
C LEU A 110 9.75 -3.66 7.23
N THR A 111 10.39 -4.74 7.66
CA THR A 111 10.19 -5.32 9.00
C THR A 111 10.48 -4.32 10.11
N ARG A 112 11.56 -3.53 10.01
CA ARG A 112 11.88 -2.47 10.99
C ARG A 112 10.81 -1.39 11.01
N GLN A 113 10.33 -0.95 9.84
CA GLN A 113 9.27 0.07 9.74
C GLN A 113 7.96 -0.44 10.36
N LEU A 114 7.56 -1.69 10.09
CA LEU A 114 6.36 -2.29 10.67
C LEU A 114 6.42 -2.43 12.20
N ARG A 115 7.56 -2.87 12.72
CA ARG A 115 7.79 -2.94 14.17
C ARG A 115 7.77 -1.55 14.80
N PHE A 116 8.40 -0.56 14.17
CA PHE A 116 8.44 0.82 14.66
C PHE A 116 7.04 1.43 14.83
N VAL A 117 6.10 1.12 13.94
CA VAL A 117 4.72 1.63 14.01
C VAL A 117 3.75 0.68 14.72
N ASN A 118 4.23 -0.43 15.27
CA ASN A 118 3.41 -1.52 15.83
C ASN A 118 2.27 -1.91 14.89
N ALA A 119 2.61 -2.16 13.62
CA ALA A 119 1.63 -2.42 12.58
C ALA A 119 0.68 -3.56 12.97
N ARG A 120 -0.63 -3.33 12.79
CA ARG A 120 -1.70 -4.31 12.98
C ARG A 120 -2.32 -4.72 11.67
N VAL A 121 -2.44 -3.77 10.73
CA VAL A 121 -3.05 -4.00 9.42
C VAL A 121 -2.17 -3.39 8.35
N ILE A 122 -1.96 -4.13 7.27
CA ILE A 122 -1.25 -3.66 6.08
C ILE A 122 -2.16 -3.84 4.87
N ILE A 123 -2.38 -2.77 4.13
CA ILE A 123 -3.16 -2.75 2.90
C ILE A 123 -2.21 -2.52 1.72
N GLY A 124 -1.96 -3.57 0.94
CA GLY A 124 -1.19 -3.51 -0.28
C GLY A 124 -1.98 -2.90 -1.44
N LEU A 125 -1.43 -1.88 -2.09
CA LEU A 125 -2.07 -1.15 -3.18
C LEU A 125 -1.61 -1.72 -4.53
N GLY A 126 -2.28 -2.78 -4.99
CA GLY A 126 -1.81 -3.67 -6.03
C GLY A 126 -2.66 -3.72 -7.30
N ARG A 127 -2.32 -4.66 -8.18
CA ARG A 127 -3.15 -4.99 -9.35
C ARG A 127 -4.46 -5.66 -8.90
N PRO A 128 -5.49 -5.68 -9.77
CA PRO A 128 -6.65 -6.53 -9.53
C PRO A 128 -6.20 -7.96 -9.23
N ILE A 129 -6.70 -8.52 -8.15
CA ILE A 129 -6.46 -9.88 -7.76
C ILE A 129 -7.81 -10.55 -7.52
N ASP A 130 -7.92 -11.81 -7.92
CA ASP A 130 -8.95 -12.71 -7.41
C ASP A 130 -8.28 -13.75 -6.50
N ASN A 131 -9.06 -14.65 -5.91
CA ASN A 131 -8.53 -15.70 -5.06
C ASN A 131 -7.51 -16.62 -5.77
N ARG A 132 -7.61 -16.80 -7.10
CA ARG A 132 -6.65 -17.59 -7.89
C ARG A 132 -5.31 -16.85 -8.06
N HIS A 133 -5.33 -15.52 -8.08
CA HIS A 133 -4.11 -14.70 -8.11
C HIS A 133 -3.35 -14.76 -6.80
N LEU A 134 -4.04 -14.78 -5.65
CA LEU A 134 -3.42 -14.85 -4.31
C LEU A 134 -2.48 -16.07 -4.16
N ALA A 135 -2.84 -17.20 -4.78
CA ALA A 135 -2.05 -18.42 -4.75
C ALA A 135 -0.82 -18.41 -5.70
N GLN A 136 -0.74 -17.50 -6.67
CA GLN A 136 0.26 -17.54 -7.75
C GLN A 136 1.33 -16.44 -7.62
N ARG A 137 2.49 -16.78 -7.04
CA ARG A 137 3.66 -15.89 -6.90
C ARG A 137 4.01 -15.11 -8.18
N ARG A 138 3.94 -15.74 -9.35
CA ARG A 138 4.27 -15.10 -10.66
C ARG A 138 3.38 -13.91 -11.03
N ARG A 139 2.21 -13.77 -10.41
CA ARG A 139 1.26 -12.67 -10.67
C ARG A 139 1.34 -11.55 -9.62
N ASP A 140 2.25 -11.66 -8.67
CA ASP A 140 2.40 -10.66 -7.61
C ASP A 140 2.71 -9.28 -8.20
N SER A 141 2.01 -8.27 -7.68
CA SER A 141 2.48 -6.88 -7.74
C SER A 141 3.55 -6.64 -6.68
N ALA A 142 4.28 -5.52 -6.74
CA ALA A 142 5.31 -5.21 -5.74
C ALA A 142 4.78 -5.23 -4.28
N PRO A 143 3.64 -4.57 -3.96
CA PRO A 143 3.04 -4.67 -2.62
C PRO A 143 2.64 -6.08 -2.23
N MET A 144 2.08 -6.85 -3.15
CA MET A 144 1.68 -8.23 -2.90
C MET A 144 2.89 -9.14 -2.65
N ARG A 145 3.99 -8.95 -3.38
CA ARG A 145 5.23 -9.68 -3.15
C ARG A 145 5.83 -9.34 -1.79
N ALA A 146 5.86 -8.05 -1.43
CA ALA A 146 6.32 -7.62 -0.11
C ALA A 146 5.45 -8.21 1.01
N ILE A 147 4.12 -8.13 0.89
CA ILE A 147 3.17 -8.75 1.83
C ILE A 147 3.45 -10.24 2.00
N ARG A 148 3.66 -10.98 0.90
CA ARG A 148 3.96 -12.41 0.97
C ARG A 148 5.21 -12.72 1.79
N MET A 149 6.29 -11.95 1.58
CA MET A 149 7.53 -12.13 2.35
C MET A 149 7.36 -11.77 3.83
N LEU A 150 6.53 -10.77 4.12
CA LEU A 150 6.30 -10.28 5.48
C LEU A 150 5.33 -11.18 6.26
N ALA A 151 4.31 -11.74 5.60
CA ALA A 151 3.30 -12.58 6.22
C ALA A 151 3.89 -13.84 6.85
N GLU A 152 4.92 -14.42 6.22
CA GLU A 152 5.64 -15.61 6.73
C GLU A 152 6.22 -15.42 8.14
N SER A 153 6.49 -14.18 8.56
CA SER A 153 7.14 -13.86 9.84
C SER A 153 6.34 -12.93 10.77
N ASN A 154 5.11 -12.54 10.39
CA ASN A 154 4.31 -11.56 11.14
C ASN A 154 2.84 -12.02 11.29
N ALA A 155 2.64 -13.15 11.96
CA ALA A 155 1.31 -13.79 12.11
C ALA A 155 0.26 -12.93 12.84
N ASN A 156 0.68 -11.92 13.61
CA ASN A 156 -0.21 -11.01 14.33
C ASN A 156 -0.73 -9.83 13.48
N ILE A 157 -0.26 -9.70 12.23
CA ILE A 157 -0.67 -8.62 11.32
C ILE A 157 -1.73 -9.15 10.34
N SER A 158 -2.80 -8.38 10.17
CA SER A 158 -3.78 -8.63 9.11
C SER A 158 -3.27 -8.02 7.80
N PHE A 159 -3.04 -8.88 6.81
CA PHE A 159 -2.60 -8.47 5.49
C PHE A 159 -3.80 -8.42 4.54
N LEU A 160 -4.02 -7.25 3.94
CA LEU A 160 -5.06 -6.99 2.98
C LEU A 160 -4.42 -6.53 1.68
N VAL A 161 -5.09 -6.77 0.57
CA VAL A 161 -4.70 -6.26 -0.74
C VAL A 161 -5.93 -5.64 -1.37
N THR A 162 -5.75 -4.48 -2.00
CA THR A 162 -6.79 -3.80 -2.78
C THR A 162 -6.20 -3.27 -4.08
N GLY A 163 -7.05 -2.73 -4.93
CA GLY A 163 -6.65 -2.13 -6.19
C GLY A 163 -5.75 -0.89 -6.01
N HIS A 164 -4.86 -0.65 -6.96
CA HIS A 164 -3.94 0.48 -6.92
C HIS A 164 -4.69 1.81 -7.16
N PRO A 165 -4.42 2.89 -6.40
CA PRO A 165 -5.12 4.17 -6.52
C PRO A 165 -4.65 5.02 -7.72
N SER A 166 -3.97 4.45 -8.71
CA SER A 166 -3.48 5.26 -9.84
C SER A 166 -4.63 5.51 -10.82
N PRO A 167 -4.74 6.71 -11.43
CA PRO A 167 -5.76 7.00 -12.44
C PRO A 167 -5.79 5.98 -13.58
N ARG A 168 -4.60 5.52 -14.03
CA ARG A 168 -4.47 4.50 -15.06
C ARG A 168 -5.13 3.17 -14.69
N ALA A 169 -5.02 2.74 -13.43
CA ALA A 169 -5.65 1.51 -12.96
C ALA A 169 -7.17 1.66 -12.86
N ILE A 170 -7.64 2.75 -12.25
CA ILE A 170 -9.08 3.04 -12.08
C ILE A 170 -9.78 3.12 -13.45
N ASN A 171 -9.19 3.84 -14.41
CA ASN A 171 -9.75 3.94 -15.76
C ASN A 171 -9.79 2.58 -16.47
N ARG A 172 -8.71 1.79 -16.35
CA ARG A 172 -8.59 0.50 -17.05
C ARG A 172 -9.53 -0.57 -16.50
N PHE A 173 -9.70 -0.63 -15.19
CA PHE A 173 -10.36 -1.77 -14.53
C PHE A 173 -11.73 -1.43 -13.94
N ALA A 174 -12.07 -0.16 -13.79
CA ALA A 174 -13.34 0.29 -13.23
C ALA A 174 -14.00 1.42 -14.02
N GLN A 175 -13.57 1.65 -15.27
CA GLN A 175 -14.14 2.65 -16.18
C GLN A 175 -14.20 4.07 -15.56
N GLY A 176 -13.25 4.39 -14.68
CA GLY A 176 -13.20 5.69 -13.98
C GLY A 176 -13.86 5.70 -12.60
N ASN A 177 -14.60 4.67 -12.21
CA ASN A 177 -15.27 4.61 -10.90
C ASN A 177 -14.34 4.07 -9.79
N ALA A 178 -13.65 4.99 -9.12
CA ALA A 178 -12.73 4.66 -8.02
C ALA A 178 -13.41 4.00 -6.81
N ALA A 179 -14.64 4.38 -6.47
CA ALA A 179 -15.33 3.82 -5.31
C ALA A 179 -15.70 2.35 -5.55
N GLN A 180 -16.28 2.03 -6.71
CA GLN A 180 -16.59 0.66 -7.11
C GLN A 180 -15.32 -0.20 -7.23
N TRP A 181 -14.25 0.39 -7.75
CA TRP A 181 -12.94 -0.25 -7.83
C TRP A 181 -12.47 -0.77 -6.47
N PHE A 182 -12.46 0.08 -5.44
CA PHE A 182 -11.96 -0.31 -4.12
C PHE A 182 -12.92 -1.27 -3.39
N ARG A 183 -14.24 -1.09 -3.55
CA ARG A 183 -15.25 -1.97 -2.93
C ARG A 183 -15.14 -3.42 -3.40
N THR A 184 -14.81 -3.62 -4.68
CA THR A 184 -14.79 -4.97 -5.29
C THR A 184 -13.45 -5.68 -5.17
N MET A 185 -12.38 -4.97 -4.83
CA MET A 185 -11.01 -5.49 -4.90
C MET A 185 -10.36 -5.74 -3.53
N LEU A 186 -11.05 -5.46 -2.43
CA LEU A 186 -10.49 -5.68 -1.09
C LEU A 186 -10.52 -7.17 -0.75
N HIS A 187 -9.33 -7.77 -0.63
CA HIS A 187 -9.15 -9.17 -0.25
C HIS A 187 -8.22 -9.30 0.94
N ARG A 188 -8.50 -10.27 1.81
CA ARG A 188 -7.57 -10.72 2.84
C ARG A 188 -6.52 -11.63 2.21
N PHE A 189 -5.25 -11.34 2.45
CA PHE A 189 -4.15 -12.20 2.06
C PHE A 189 -4.08 -13.39 3.05
N PRO A 190 -3.95 -14.64 2.55
CA PRO A 190 -3.91 -15.83 3.39
C PRO A 190 -2.68 -15.91 4.27
#